data_AF-A0A7D5RE76-F1
#
_entry.id   AF-A0A7D5RE76-F1
#
_cell.length_a   1.000
_cell.length_b   1.000
_cell.length_c   1.000
_cell.angle_alpha   90.00
_cell.angle_beta   90.00
_cell.angle_gamma   90.00
#
_symmetry.space_group_name_H-M   'P 1'
#
loop_
_entity.id
_entity.type
_entity.pdbx_description
1 polymer ?
#
loop_
_entity_poly.entity_id
_entity_poly.type
_entity_poly.pdbx_seq_one_letter_code
_entity_poly.pdbx_strand_id
1 'polypeptide(L)'
;MPKPGFKSITVSEQVYDKFYDVFEKNKTDLTMKGINSFSGYVTYMLEEMMQKDKTFARYAPKLEKIAIDEDRVVLKDNIKNRIAEVTVQKGELFCQLCEEKDCVHVGFVFSLPDVYEILNSKGIKHPK
;
A
#
# COMPACT_ATOMS: atom_id res chain seq x y z
N MET A 1 0.97 7.44 37.74
CA MET A 1 1.90 7.23 36.61
C MET A 1 1.96 5.75 36.29
N PRO A 2 2.11 5.35 35.01
CA PRO A 2 2.26 3.94 34.65
C PRO A 2 3.52 3.32 35.28
N LYS A 3 3.50 2.00 35.49
CA LYS A 3 4.66 1.24 36.00
C LYS A 3 5.87 1.40 35.06
N PRO A 4 7.12 1.25 35.56
CA PRO A 4 8.29 1.17 34.69
C PRO A 4 8.08 0.19 33.53
N GLY A 5 8.44 0.61 32.31
CA GLY A 5 8.20 -0.16 31.09
C GLY A 5 6.86 0.11 30.38
N PHE A 6 5.94 0.86 31.00
CA PHE A 6 4.65 1.20 30.41
C PHE A 6 4.55 2.69 30.12
N LYS A 7 3.80 3.04 29.07
CA LYS A 7 3.52 4.42 28.64
C LYS A 7 2.00 4.63 28.58
N SER A 8 1.58 5.89 28.76
CA SER A 8 0.18 6.30 28.66
C SER A 8 0.01 7.22 27.46
N ILE A 9 -1.13 7.10 26.79
CA ILE A 9 -1.54 7.97 25.67
C ILE A 9 -2.87 8.59 26.07
N THR A 10 -3.04 9.88 25.78
CA THR A 10 -4.30 10.60 26.01
C THR A 10 -5.05 10.73 24.69
N VAL A 11 -6.34 10.41 24.71
CA VAL A 11 -7.27 10.58 23.58
C VAL A 11 -8.51 11.33 24.08
N SER A 12 -9.27 11.92 23.15
CA SER A 12 -10.58 12.49 23.51
C SER A 12 -11.56 11.38 23.90
N GLU A 13 -12.54 11.72 24.73
CA GLU A 13 -13.61 10.80 25.16
C GLU A 13 -14.38 10.24 23.96
N GLN A 14 -14.74 11.08 22.99
CA GLN A 14 -15.41 10.66 21.76
C GLN A 14 -14.60 9.61 20.97
N VAL A 15 -13.27 9.76 20.95
CA VAL A 15 -12.39 8.77 20.31
C VAL A 15 -12.36 7.50 21.15
N TYR A 16 -12.23 7.59 22.47
CA TYR A 16 -12.28 6.42 23.35
C TYR A 16 -13.55 5.60 23.12
N ASP A 17 -14.73 6.23 23.19
CA ASP A 17 -16.03 5.57 23.09
C ASP A 17 -16.18 4.84 21.75
N LYS A 18 -15.79 5.50 20.65
CA LYS A 18 -15.84 4.90 19.32
C LYS A 18 -15.00 3.63 19.23
N PHE A 19 -13.80 3.61 19.81
CA PHE A 19 -12.94 2.43 19.81
C PHE A 19 -13.46 1.35 20.76
N TYR A 20 -14.00 1.76 21.91
CA TYR A 20 -14.56 0.85 22.91
C TYR A 20 -15.80 0.13 22.40
N ASP A 21 -16.68 0.83 21.69
CA ASP A 21 -17.86 0.24 21.03
C ASP A 21 -17.47 -0.86 20.04
N VAL A 22 -16.41 -0.63 19.25
CA VAL A 22 -15.90 -1.62 18.31
C VAL A 22 -15.29 -2.81 19.04
N PHE A 23 -14.55 -2.56 20.13
CA PHE A 23 -14.00 -3.62 20.99
C PHE A 23 -15.11 -4.53 21.53
N GLU A 24 -16.16 -3.97 22.13
CA GLU A 24 -17.24 -4.75 22.73
C GLU A 24 -18.01 -5.56 21.67
N LYS A 25 -18.27 -4.98 20.48
CA LYS A 25 -18.94 -5.69 19.37
C LYS A 25 -18.16 -6.90 18.87
N ASN A 26 -16.83 -6.88 18.95
CA ASN A 26 -15.95 -7.93 18.42
C ASN A 26 -15.28 -8.78 19.51
N LYS A 27 -15.74 -8.66 20.76
CA LYS A 27 -15.07 -9.22 21.95
C LYS A 27 -14.85 -10.73 21.86
N THR A 28 -15.81 -11.47 21.32
CA THR A 28 -15.71 -12.93 21.14
C THR A 28 -14.56 -13.30 20.20
N ASP A 29 -14.48 -12.66 19.04
CA ASP A 29 -13.43 -12.92 18.05
C ASP A 29 -12.05 -12.47 18.55
N LEU A 30 -12.00 -11.36 19.28
CA LEU A 30 -10.77 -10.85 19.91
C LEU A 30 -10.26 -11.81 21.00
N THR A 31 -11.16 -12.39 21.79
CA THR A 31 -10.81 -13.39 22.82
C THR A 31 -10.20 -14.63 22.18
N MET A 32 -10.75 -15.11 21.05
CA MET A 32 -10.15 -16.22 20.29
C MET A 32 -8.73 -15.93 19.80
N LYS A 33 -8.40 -14.65 19.58
CA LYS A 33 -7.06 -14.16 19.23
C LYS A 33 -6.16 -13.89 20.45
N GLY A 34 -6.62 -14.20 21.67
CA GLY A 34 -5.89 -13.95 22.91
C GLY A 34 -5.96 -12.51 23.42
N ILE A 35 -6.83 -11.67 22.85
CA ILE A 35 -6.97 -10.26 23.19
C ILE A 35 -8.13 -10.10 24.17
N ASN A 36 -7.79 -9.99 25.46
CA ASN A 36 -8.78 -10.05 26.55
C ASN A 36 -9.07 -8.70 27.23
N SER A 37 -8.46 -7.61 26.76
CA SER A 37 -8.64 -6.28 27.36
C SER A 37 -8.69 -5.21 26.29
N PHE A 38 -9.32 -4.08 26.61
CA PHE A 38 -9.38 -2.93 25.73
C PHE A 38 -7.98 -2.39 25.39
N SER A 39 -7.09 -2.29 26.38
CA SER A 39 -5.69 -1.91 26.15
C SER A 39 -4.97 -2.89 25.22
N GLY A 40 -5.23 -4.20 25.38
CA GLY A 40 -4.72 -5.22 24.47
C GLY A 40 -5.25 -5.07 23.05
N TYR A 41 -6.52 -4.73 22.89
CA TYR A 41 -7.14 -4.46 21.59
C TYR A 41 -6.51 -3.25 20.90
N VAL A 42 -6.32 -2.14 21.61
CA VAL A 42 -5.66 -0.95 21.07
C VAL A 42 -4.22 -1.25 20.66
N THR A 43 -3.46 -1.97 21.50
CA THR A 43 -2.09 -2.42 21.16
C THR A 43 -2.09 -3.29 19.91
N TYR A 44 -2.97 -4.28 19.83
CA TYR A 44 -3.10 -5.16 18.65
C TYR A 44 -3.40 -4.36 17.38
N MET A 45 -4.34 -3.41 17.43
CA MET A 45 -4.67 -2.57 16.28
C MET A 45 -3.48 -1.74 15.81
N LEU A 46 -2.71 -1.16 16.74
CA LEU A 46 -1.51 -0.39 16.41
C LEU A 46 -0.43 -1.30 15.79
N GLU A 47 -0.18 -2.47 16.38
CA GLU A 47 0.79 -3.43 15.85
C GLU A 47 0.39 -3.98 14.48
N GLU A 48 -0.89 -4.31 14.29
CA GLU A 48 -1.43 -4.79 13.02
C GLU A 48 -1.32 -3.71 11.95
N MET A 49 -1.62 -2.45 12.29
CA MET A 49 -1.44 -1.32 11.37
C MET A 49 0.04 -1.14 11.02
N MET A 50 0.95 -1.21 11.98
CA MET A 50 2.40 -1.14 11.71
C MET A 50 2.91 -2.31 10.88
N GLN A 51 2.35 -3.52 11.05
CA GLN A 51 2.69 -4.67 10.23
C GLN A 51 2.14 -4.53 8.81
N LYS A 52 0.90 -4.06 8.67
CA LYS A 52 0.31 -3.68 7.38
C LYS A 52 1.18 -2.62 6.73
N ASP A 53 1.57 -1.56 7.42
CA ASP A 53 2.46 -0.52 6.90
C ASP A 53 3.86 -1.02 6.57
N LYS A 54 4.43 -1.98 7.31
CA LYS A 54 5.70 -2.63 6.93
C LYS A 54 5.53 -3.54 5.72
N THR A 55 4.38 -4.20 5.59
CA THR A 55 4.03 -5.05 4.46
C THR A 55 3.80 -4.15 3.24
N PHE A 56 3.00 -3.10 3.35
CA PHE A 56 2.88 -2.04 2.35
C PHE A 56 4.22 -1.35 2.08
N ALA A 57 5.07 -1.02 3.04
CA ALA A 57 6.37 -0.42 2.72
C ALA A 57 7.34 -1.41 2.03
N ARG A 58 7.15 -2.72 2.21
CA ARG A 58 7.91 -3.79 1.55
C ARG A 58 7.36 -4.18 0.18
N TYR A 59 6.03 -4.10 -0.01
CA TYR A 59 5.33 -4.59 -1.21
C TYR A 59 4.63 -3.48 -2.00
N ALA A 60 4.35 -2.32 -1.39
CA ALA A 60 4.00 -1.13 -2.14
C ALA A 60 5.23 -0.79 -2.97
N PRO A 61 5.05 -0.72 -4.29
CA PRO A 61 6.11 -0.26 -5.14
C PRO A 61 6.49 1.14 -4.65
N LYS A 62 7.72 1.34 -4.14
CA LYS A 62 8.31 2.69 -4.03
C LYS A 62 8.68 3.19 -5.43
N LEU A 63 7.74 3.05 -6.35
CA LEU A 63 7.82 3.47 -7.72
C LEU A 63 7.37 4.91 -7.76
N GLU A 64 8.29 5.77 -8.19
CA GLU A 64 7.99 7.17 -8.44
C GLU A 64 7.97 7.38 -9.95
N LYS A 65 6.91 7.99 -10.46
CA LYS A 65 6.88 8.47 -11.84
C LYS A 65 7.89 9.62 -11.97
N ILE A 66 8.89 9.46 -12.84
CA ILE A 66 9.85 10.52 -13.16
C ILE A 66 9.38 11.32 -14.37
N ALA A 67 9.03 10.62 -15.44
CA ALA A 67 8.68 11.23 -16.72
C ALA A 67 7.70 10.34 -17.50
N ILE A 68 6.96 10.97 -18.40
CA ILE A 68 6.10 10.32 -19.38
C ILE A 68 6.43 10.95 -20.73
N ASP A 69 6.73 10.12 -21.71
CA ASP A 69 6.90 10.47 -23.13
C ASP A 69 5.83 9.73 -23.98
N GLU A 70 5.79 9.97 -25.29
CA GLU A 70 4.73 9.43 -26.19
C GLU A 70 4.59 7.90 -26.17
N ASP A 71 5.66 7.15 -25.92
CA ASP A 71 5.69 5.69 -25.97
C ASP A 71 6.35 5.03 -24.75
N ARG A 72 6.75 5.81 -23.75
CA ARG A 72 7.42 5.30 -22.56
C ARG A 72 7.06 6.06 -21.28
N VAL A 73 7.07 5.32 -20.18
CA VAL A 73 6.92 5.85 -18.82
C VAL A 73 8.17 5.48 -18.04
N VAL A 74 8.83 6.49 -17.48
CA VAL A 74 10.07 6.34 -16.71
C VAL A 74 9.72 6.33 -15.22
N LEU A 75 10.06 5.24 -14.54
CA LEU A 75 9.84 5.03 -13.13
C LEU A 75 11.15 4.93 -12.36
N LYS A 76 11.20 5.50 -11.17
CA LYS A 76 12.26 5.25 -10.19
C LYS A 76 11.83 4.09 -9.30
N ASP A 77 12.55 2.99 -9.35
CA ASP A 77 12.41 1.89 -8.39
C ASP A 77 13.33 2.12 -7.21
N ASN A 78 12.79 2.72 -6.14
CA ASN A 78 13.55 2.96 -4.91
C ASN A 78 13.82 1.67 -4.11
N ILE A 79 13.21 0.52 -4.46
CA ILE A 79 13.51 -0.77 -3.83
C ILE A 79 14.76 -1.37 -4.49
N LYS A 80 14.78 -1.43 -5.82
CA LYS A 80 15.94 -1.92 -6.60
C LYS A 80 17.05 -0.88 -6.75
N ASN A 81 16.78 0.37 -6.36
CA ASN A 81 17.62 1.55 -6.61
C ASN A 81 18.01 1.67 -8.10
N ARG A 82 17.03 1.51 -8.99
CA ARG A 82 17.18 1.52 -10.46
C ARG A 82 16.09 2.33 -11.14
N ILE A 83 16.35 2.71 -12.39
CA ILE A 83 15.33 3.27 -13.28
C ILE A 83 14.69 2.12 -14.06
N ALA A 84 13.36 2.11 -14.11
CA ALA A 84 12.59 1.20 -14.95
C ALA A 84 11.89 2.01 -16.04
N GLU A 85 12.10 1.62 -17.30
CA GLU A 85 11.37 2.17 -18.43
C GLU A 85 10.29 1.18 -18.84
N VAL A 86 9.04 1.62 -18.85
CA VAL A 86 7.92 0.83 -19.37
C VAL A 86 7.53 1.42 -20.72
N THR A 87 7.70 0.64 -21.78
CA THR A 87 7.44 1.10 -23.16
C THR A 87 6.21 0.42 -23.75
N VAL A 88 5.58 1.09 -24.71
CA VAL A 88 4.49 0.52 -25.50
C VAL A 88 5.08 -0.24 -26.68
N GLN A 89 4.98 -1.58 -26.66
CA GLN A 89 5.43 -2.45 -27.73
C GLN A 89 4.26 -3.27 -28.28
N LYS A 90 4.02 -3.20 -29.60
CA LYS A 90 2.99 -3.99 -30.29
C LYS A 90 1.59 -3.89 -29.64
N GLY A 91 1.26 -2.73 -29.04
CA GLY A 91 -0.01 -2.50 -28.37
C GLY A 91 -0.08 -2.97 -26.91
N GLU A 92 1.04 -3.31 -26.28
CA GLU A 92 1.10 -3.73 -24.87
C GLU A 92 2.21 -2.99 -24.12
N LEU A 93 2.06 -2.84 -22.80
CA LEU A 93 3.12 -2.32 -21.95
C LEU A 93 4.17 -3.40 -21.68
N PHE A 94 5.44 -3.03 -21.78
CA PHE A 94 6.58 -3.91 -21.55
C PHE A 94 7.62 -3.20 -20.67
N CYS A 95 8.04 -3.82 -19.56
CA CYS A 95 9.07 -3.26 -18.70
C CYS A 95 10.46 -3.65 -19.21
N GLN A 96 11.29 -2.67 -19.57
CA GLN A 96 12.68 -2.90 -20.00
C GLN A 96 13.59 -3.40 -18.85
N LEU A 97 13.24 -3.09 -17.60
CA LEU A 97 14.05 -3.51 -16.44
C LEU A 97 13.79 -4.96 -16.03
N CYS A 98 12.54 -5.42 -16.14
CA CYS A 98 12.16 -6.78 -15.77
C CYS A 98 12.05 -7.72 -16.98
N GLU A 99 12.14 -7.19 -18.19
CA GLU A 99 12.02 -7.91 -19.46
C GLU A 99 10.71 -8.71 -19.60
N GLU A 100 9.65 -8.24 -18.94
CA GLU A 100 8.35 -8.90 -18.87
C GLU A 100 7.19 -7.91 -18.96
N LYS A 101 6.02 -8.43 -19.34
CA LYS A 101 4.77 -7.67 -19.50
C LYS A 101 3.93 -7.63 -18.24
N ASP A 102 4.17 -8.55 -17.32
CA ASP A 102 3.44 -8.67 -16.06
C ASP A 102 4.42 -8.53 -14.89
N CYS A 103 4.62 -7.28 -14.47
CA CYS A 103 5.44 -6.96 -13.30
C CYS A 103 4.88 -5.77 -12.55
N VAL A 104 5.44 -5.54 -11.37
CA VAL A 104 5.07 -4.42 -10.51
C VAL A 104 5.21 -3.05 -11.20
N HIS A 105 6.18 -2.88 -12.10
CA HIS A 105 6.36 -1.64 -12.86
C HIS A 105 5.21 -1.42 -13.85
N VAL A 106 4.81 -2.46 -14.58
CA VAL A 106 3.69 -2.38 -15.54
C VAL A 106 2.38 -2.13 -14.81
N GLY A 107 2.12 -2.87 -13.71
CA GLY A 107 0.94 -2.66 -12.88
C GLY A 107 0.86 -1.25 -12.29
N PHE A 108 1.99 -0.67 -11.88
CA PHE A 108 2.03 0.71 -11.41
C PHE A 108 1.74 1.72 -12.52
N VAL A 109 2.32 1.55 -13.72
CA VAL A 109 2.02 2.41 -14.87
C VAL A 109 0.54 2.44 -15.20
N PHE A 110 -0.11 1.28 -15.13
CA PHE A 110 -1.54 1.14 -15.33
C PHE A 110 -2.42 1.87 -14.31
N SER A 111 -1.88 2.20 -13.13
CA SER A 111 -2.58 2.97 -12.09
C SER A 111 -2.39 4.48 -12.22
N LEU A 112 -1.52 4.95 -13.12
CA LEU A 112 -1.26 6.38 -13.33
C LEU A 112 -2.34 7.00 -14.24
N PRO A 113 -3.09 8.02 -13.76
CA PRO A 113 -4.13 8.68 -14.56
C PRO A 113 -3.61 9.24 -15.89
N ASP A 114 -2.45 9.89 -15.84
CA ASP A 114 -1.80 10.56 -16.98
C ASP A 114 -1.46 9.59 -18.13
N VAL A 115 -1.31 8.29 -17.82
CA VAL A 115 -0.94 7.27 -18.81
C VAL A 115 -2.16 6.80 -19.61
N TYR A 116 -3.38 7.01 -19.12
CA TYR A 116 -4.58 6.61 -19.85
C TYR A 116 -4.75 7.37 -21.17
N GLU A 117 -4.30 8.62 -21.28
CA GLU A 117 -4.36 9.36 -22.55
C GLU A 117 -3.48 8.69 -23.63
N ILE A 118 -2.29 8.24 -23.24
CA ILE A 118 -1.35 7.53 -24.12
C ILE A 118 -1.87 6.13 -24.47
N LEU A 119 -2.42 5.42 -23.48
CA LEU A 119 -2.97 4.09 -23.71
C LEU A 119 -4.22 4.14 -24.60
N ASN A 120 -5.12 5.10 -24.37
CA ASN A 120 -6.34 5.28 -25.15
C ASN A 120 -6.04 5.68 -26.60
N SER A 121 -5.09 6.59 -26.83
CA SER A 121 -4.68 6.97 -28.19
C SER A 121 -4.06 5.80 -28.97
N LYS A 122 -3.50 4.80 -28.27
CA LYS A 122 -2.93 3.58 -28.85
C LYS A 122 -3.85 2.35 -28.78
N GLY A 123 -5.08 2.49 -28.29
CA GLY A 123 -6.07 1.41 -28.20
C GLY A 123 -5.78 0.34 -27.14
N ILE A 124 -4.92 0.63 -26.16
CA ILE A 124 -4.44 -0.30 -25.14
C ILE A 124 -5.35 -0.22 -23.92
N LYS A 125 -5.81 -1.38 -23.43
CA LYS A 125 -6.68 -1.48 -22.25
C LYS A 125 -5.99 -2.25 -21.13
N HIS A 126 -6.30 -1.87 -19.90
CA HIS A 126 -5.88 -2.62 -18.72
C HIS A 126 -6.50 -4.03 -18.78
N PRO A 127 -5.71 -5.12 -18.68
CA PRO A 127 -6.27 -6.47 -18.56
C PRO A 127 -7.09 -6.57 -17.26
N LYS A 128 -8.28 -7.16 -17.34
CA LYS A 128 -9.17 -7.34 -16.17
C LYS A 128 -8.60 -8.32 -15.16
#